data_AF-A0A939DXU9-F1
#
_entry.id   AF-A0A939DXU9-F1
#
_cell.length_a   1.000
_cell.length_b   1.000
_cell.length_c   1.000
_cell.angle_alpha   90.00
_cell.angle_beta   90.00
_cell.angle_gamma   90.00
#
_symmetry.space_group_name_H-M   'P 1'
#
loop_
_entity.id
_entity.type
_entity.pdbx_description
1 polymer ?
#
loop_
_entity_poly.entity_id
_entity_poly.type
_entity_poly.pdbx_seq_one_letter_code
_entity_poly.pdbx_strand_id
1 'polypeptide(L)'
;MTRTVDSPVSPADRIGARVVATGAALIAAVSVFAVIRGALDVFGAVVTVRMPVHAAAAPTLSGIDGIRSAEYIQADVAFATLPAAARWMLLLEGALPALAIIGVCAVAWWLGVSLVRARPFRRTMSTTIGLAACLVAAGGMFGQLCGGIGRGMIVDHLASTDPDVYEVFPAFAIDLNLAPLGWAFALALVATAFEVGHRLQRDTEGLV
;
A
#
# COMPACT_ATOMS: atom_id res chain seq x y z
N MET A 1 24.26 38.72 -31.20
CA MET A 1 22.81 38.50 -30.97
C MET A 1 22.57 37.01 -30.73
N THR A 2 22.60 36.58 -29.47
CA THR A 2 22.33 35.20 -29.05
C THR A 2 20.84 35.07 -28.78
N ARG A 3 20.11 34.43 -29.70
CA ARG A 3 18.70 34.04 -29.52
C ARG A 3 18.64 33.09 -28.31
N THR A 4 18.09 33.57 -27.20
CA THR A 4 17.68 32.71 -26.10
C THR A 4 16.56 31.82 -26.63
N VAL A 5 16.85 30.53 -26.79
CA VAL A 5 15.84 29.53 -27.12
C VAL A 5 14.91 29.46 -25.91
N ASP A 6 13.71 30.04 -26.05
CA ASP A 6 12.68 29.94 -25.04
C ASP A 6 12.42 28.45 -24.76
N SER A 7 12.54 28.06 -23.50
CA SER A 7 12.26 26.68 -23.11
C SER A 7 10.77 26.40 -23.34
N PRO A 8 10.39 25.32 -24.05
CA PRO A 8 9.01 25.05 -24.45
C PRO A 8 8.08 24.63 -23.29
N VAL A 9 8.52 24.76 -22.04
CA VAL A 9 7.81 24.29 -20.84
C VAL A 9 7.39 25.49 -20.01
N SER A 10 6.11 25.60 -19.69
CA SER A 10 5.59 26.73 -18.91
C SER A 10 6.20 26.74 -17.50
N PRO A 11 6.37 27.93 -16.87
CA PRO A 11 6.84 28.01 -15.50
C PRO A 11 5.90 27.29 -14.52
N ALA A 12 4.60 27.25 -14.79
CA ALA A 12 3.61 26.55 -13.98
C ALA A 12 3.84 25.02 -14.01
N ASP A 13 4.17 24.45 -15.17
CA ASP A 13 4.43 23.01 -15.31
C ASP A 13 5.67 22.60 -14.53
N ARG A 14 6.68 23.46 -14.52
CA ARG A 14 7.92 23.25 -13.77
C ARG A 14 7.68 23.29 -12.26
N ILE A 15 6.82 24.20 -11.79
CA ILE A 15 6.43 24.28 -10.38
C ILE A 15 5.64 23.02 -9.99
N GLY A 16 4.64 22.65 -10.79
CA GLY A 16 3.83 21.44 -10.56
C GLY A 16 4.69 20.19 -10.45
N ALA A 17 5.61 19.98 -11.40
CA ALA A 17 6.52 18.83 -11.39
C ALA A 17 7.44 18.80 -10.16
N ARG A 18 7.90 19.97 -9.69
CA ARG A 18 8.72 20.07 -8.46
C ARG A 18 7.92 19.77 -7.21
N VAL A 19 6.68 20.25 -7.12
CA VAL A 19 5.80 19.97 -5.97
C VAL A 19 5.51 18.47 -5.88
N VAL A 20 5.16 17.84 -7.00
CA VAL A 20 4.91 16.39 -7.05
C VAL A 20 6.16 15.60 -6.66
N ALA A 21 7.34 15.96 -7.18
CA ALA A 21 8.59 15.30 -6.83
C ALA A 21 8.87 15.42 -5.33
N THR A 22 8.91 16.64 -4.78
CA THR A 22 9.17 16.86 -3.35
C THR A 22 8.16 16.12 -2.47
N GLY A 23 6.87 16.18 -2.80
CA GLY A 23 5.83 15.44 -2.10
C GLY A 23 6.07 13.92 -2.11
N ALA A 24 6.42 13.37 -3.27
CA ALA A 24 6.73 11.95 -3.40
C ALA A 24 7.94 11.53 -2.55
N ALA A 25 9.01 12.34 -2.51
CA ALA A 25 10.17 12.04 -1.66
C ALA A 25 9.83 12.07 -0.17
N LEU A 26 9.01 13.03 0.28
CA LEU A 26 8.57 13.10 1.67
C LEU A 26 7.71 11.90 2.06
N ILE A 27 6.76 11.51 1.22
CA ILE A 27 5.92 10.33 1.47
C ILE A 27 6.77 9.07 1.53
N ALA A 28 7.73 8.90 0.60
CA ALA A 28 8.65 7.76 0.63
C ALA A 28 9.45 7.69 1.94
N ALA A 29 9.96 8.82 2.44
CA ALA A 29 10.68 8.87 3.70
C ALA A 29 9.80 8.47 4.89
N VAL A 30 8.56 8.96 4.94
CA VAL A 30 7.57 8.56 5.96
C VAL A 30 7.26 7.06 5.88
N SER A 31 7.11 6.52 4.67
CA SER A 31 6.87 5.08 4.48
C SER A 31 8.04 4.23 4.96
N VAL A 32 9.30 4.63 4.70
CA VAL A 32 10.49 3.95 5.22
C VAL A 32 10.48 3.96 6.75
N PHE A 33 10.21 5.11 7.36
CA PHE A 33 10.10 5.23 8.81
C PHE A 33 9.00 4.32 9.39
N ALA A 34 7.84 4.25 8.74
CA ALA A 34 6.75 3.38 9.15
C ALA A 34 7.14 1.89 9.12
N VAL A 35 7.88 1.44 8.11
CA VAL A 35 8.40 0.05 8.04
C VAL A 35 9.37 -0.23 9.18
N ILE A 36 10.30 0.69 9.45
CA ILE A 36 11.26 0.54 10.55
C ILE A 36 10.52 0.45 11.88
N ARG A 37 9.56 1.35 12.12
CA ARG A 37 8.74 1.33 13.34
C ARG A 37 7.96 0.02 13.46
N GLY A 38 7.29 -0.41 12.40
CA GLY A 38 6.57 -1.68 12.39
C GLY A 38 7.47 -2.89 12.67
N ALA A 39 8.71 -2.88 12.17
CA ALA A 39 9.69 -3.90 12.50
C ALA A 39 10.07 -3.88 13.99
N LEU A 40 10.29 -2.71 14.57
CA LEU A 40 10.56 -2.59 16.01
C LEU A 40 9.39 -3.08 16.86
N ASP A 41 8.15 -2.77 16.45
CA ASP A 41 6.94 -3.20 17.16
C ASP A 41 6.75 -4.72 17.08
N VAL A 42 6.99 -5.35 15.92
CA VAL A 42 6.81 -6.79 15.70
C VAL A 42 7.94 -7.64 16.30
N PHE A 43 9.17 -7.12 16.35
CA PHE A 43 10.32 -7.82 16.94
C PHE A 43 10.62 -7.40 18.40
N GLY A 44 9.78 -6.56 18.99
CA GLY A 44 9.85 -6.16 20.38
C GLY A 44 9.58 -7.30 21.37
N ALA A 45 9.68 -6.96 22.66
CA ALA A 45 9.44 -7.88 23.77
C ALA A 45 7.95 -8.22 23.94
N VAL A 46 7.07 -7.25 23.72
CA VAL A 46 5.61 -7.41 23.72
C VAL A 46 5.10 -6.99 22.36
N VAL A 47 4.32 -7.86 21.72
CA VAL A 47 3.77 -7.59 20.40
C VAL A 47 2.27 -7.48 20.51
N THR A 48 1.73 -6.30 20.23
CA THR A 48 0.28 -6.07 20.17
C THR A 48 -0.20 -6.29 18.75
N VAL A 49 -1.10 -7.27 18.57
CA VAL A 49 -1.69 -7.58 17.26
C VAL A 49 -3.20 -7.42 17.35
N ARG A 50 -3.77 -6.74 16.37
CA ARG A 50 -5.22 -6.66 16.21
C ARG A 50 -5.75 -7.96 15.63
N MET A 51 -6.50 -8.70 16.44
CA MET A 51 -7.06 -10.00 16.10
C MET A 51 -8.56 -9.87 15.79
N PRO A 52 -9.07 -10.44 14.69
CA PRO A 52 -10.51 -10.54 14.45
C PRO A 52 -11.13 -11.50 15.46
N VAL A 53 -12.24 -11.13 16.08
CA VAL A 53 -12.96 -11.98 17.04
C VAL A 53 -14.29 -12.43 16.47
N HIS A 54 -14.72 -13.64 16.82
CA HIS A 54 -16.01 -14.18 16.42
C HIS A 54 -16.98 -14.18 17.59
N ALA A 55 -18.21 -13.67 17.37
CA ALA A 55 -19.33 -13.74 18.31
C ALA A 55 -19.01 -13.29 19.76
N ALA A 56 -18.06 -12.38 19.93
CA ALA A 56 -17.65 -11.88 21.24
C ALA A 56 -18.65 -10.81 21.72
N ALA A 57 -19.58 -11.20 22.60
CA ALA A 57 -20.56 -10.27 23.17
C ALA A 57 -19.86 -9.10 23.89
N ALA A 58 -20.46 -7.91 23.81
CA ALA A 58 -20.03 -6.72 24.55
C ALA A 58 -20.92 -6.53 25.80
N PRO A 59 -20.65 -7.23 26.91
CA PRO A 59 -21.56 -7.30 28.06
C PRO A 59 -21.81 -5.93 28.69
N THR A 60 -20.84 -5.01 28.63
CA THR A 60 -20.95 -3.65 29.17
C THR A 60 -22.04 -2.81 28.49
N LEU A 61 -22.44 -3.17 27.27
CA LEU A 61 -23.49 -2.49 26.50
C LEU A 61 -24.83 -3.25 26.55
N SER A 62 -24.89 -4.38 27.26
CA SER A 62 -26.12 -5.15 27.42
C SER A 62 -27.11 -4.43 28.35
N GLY A 63 -28.38 -4.40 27.95
CA GLY A 63 -29.46 -3.81 28.76
C GLY A 63 -29.56 -2.28 28.71
N ILE A 64 -28.78 -1.60 27.87
CA ILE A 64 -28.94 -0.16 27.61
C ILE A 64 -30.14 0.06 26.70
N ASP A 65 -31.05 0.94 27.12
CA ASP A 65 -32.26 1.23 26.37
C ASP A 65 -31.92 1.81 24.98
N GLY A 66 -32.48 1.22 23.92
CA GLY A 66 -32.16 1.55 22.53
C GLY A 66 -31.03 0.73 21.88
N ILE A 67 -30.29 -0.10 22.63
CA ILE A 67 -29.28 -1.03 22.07
C ILE A 67 -29.87 -2.44 22.01
N ARG A 68 -30.00 -2.99 20.79
CA ARG A 68 -30.55 -4.34 20.58
C ARG A 68 -29.51 -5.45 20.76
N SER A 69 -28.31 -5.27 20.22
CA SER A 69 -27.19 -6.21 20.32
C SER A 69 -25.88 -5.45 20.14
N ALA A 70 -24.83 -5.90 20.82
CA ALA A 70 -23.48 -5.34 20.71
C ALA A 70 -22.44 -6.46 20.76
N GLU A 71 -21.54 -6.45 19.78
CA GLU A 71 -20.51 -7.46 19.59
C GLU A 71 -19.18 -6.77 19.25
N TYR A 72 -18.09 -7.36 19.72
CA TYR A 72 -16.76 -6.98 19.28
C TYR A 72 -16.46 -7.68 17.94
N ILE A 73 -15.81 -6.95 17.03
CA ILE A 73 -15.34 -7.47 15.74
C ILE A 73 -13.82 -7.65 15.71
N GLN A 74 -13.10 -6.91 16.56
CA GLN A 74 -11.65 -6.93 16.66
C GLN A 74 -11.24 -6.70 18.12
N ALA A 75 -10.13 -7.29 18.52
CA ALA A 75 -9.49 -7.08 19.82
C ALA A 75 -7.98 -6.87 19.64
N ASP A 76 -7.42 -5.90 20.35
CA ASP A 76 -5.97 -5.72 20.42
C ASP A 76 -5.41 -6.65 21.50
N VAL A 77 -4.64 -7.66 21.07
CA VAL A 77 -4.10 -8.69 21.97
C VAL A 77 -2.60 -8.51 22.08
N ALA A 78 -2.11 -8.37 23.31
CA ALA A 78 -0.69 -8.27 23.62
C ALA A 78 -0.10 -9.65 23.88
N PHE A 79 0.81 -10.09 23.02
CA PHE A 79 1.47 -11.37 23.11
C PHE A 79 2.86 -11.22 23.73
N ALA A 80 3.13 -12.03 24.76
CA ALA A 80 4.46 -12.12 25.37
C ALA A 80 5.46 -12.85 24.46
N THR A 81 4.97 -13.86 23.72
CA THR A 81 5.76 -14.61 22.74
C THR A 81 4.92 -14.88 21.50
N LEU A 82 5.57 -14.88 20.34
CA LEU A 82 4.94 -15.18 19.06
C LEU A 82 5.88 -16.07 18.24
N PRO A 83 5.34 -17.03 17.47
CA PRO A 83 6.14 -17.80 16.53
C PRO A 83 6.90 -16.88 15.57
N ALA A 84 8.17 -17.21 15.30
CA ALA A 84 9.01 -16.41 14.41
C ALA A 84 8.41 -16.26 13.00
N ALA A 85 7.76 -17.31 12.50
CA ALA A 85 7.08 -17.28 11.21
C ALA A 85 5.93 -16.25 11.19
N ALA A 86 5.11 -16.22 12.24
CA ALA A 86 4.02 -15.25 12.38
C ALA A 86 4.55 -13.80 12.42
N ARG A 87 5.66 -13.56 13.12
CA ARG A 87 6.32 -12.24 13.15
C ARG A 87 6.73 -11.77 11.75
N TRP A 88 7.34 -12.64 10.94
CA TRP A 88 7.69 -12.29 9.56
C TRP A 88 6.47 -11.99 8.69
N MET A 89 5.39 -12.76 8.85
CA MET A 89 4.14 -12.52 8.12
C MET A 89 3.50 -11.18 8.49
N LEU A 90 3.47 -10.83 9.78
CA LEU A 90 3.00 -9.54 10.27
C LEU A 90 3.89 -8.37 9.82
N LEU A 91 5.21 -8.58 9.75
CA LEU A 91 6.10 -7.57 9.17
C LEU A 91 5.78 -7.33 7.70
N LEU A 92 5.62 -8.42 6.92
CA LEU A 92 5.31 -8.34 5.49
C LEU A 92 3.97 -7.66 5.22
N GLU A 93 2.97 -7.83 6.11
CA GLU A 93 1.69 -7.13 6.03
C GLU A 93 1.86 -5.61 5.97
N GLY A 94 2.73 -5.04 6.82
CA GLY A 94 3.01 -3.61 6.80
C GLY A 94 4.06 -3.21 5.75
N ALA A 95 5.06 -4.05 5.53
CA ALA A 95 6.20 -3.74 4.67
C ALA A 95 5.85 -3.76 3.18
N LEU A 96 5.04 -4.72 2.72
CA LEU A 96 4.71 -4.84 1.29
C LEU A 96 3.93 -3.63 0.74
N PRO A 97 2.86 -3.14 1.41
CA PRO A 97 2.19 -1.92 0.98
C PRO A 97 3.11 -0.69 1.06
N ALA A 98 3.94 -0.59 2.09
CA ALA A 98 4.88 0.53 2.23
C ALA A 98 5.96 0.54 1.14
N LEU A 99 6.49 -0.63 0.76
CA LEU A 99 7.43 -0.78 -0.35
C LEU A 99 6.77 -0.43 -1.69
N ALA A 100 5.50 -0.80 -1.88
CA ALA A 100 4.74 -0.37 -3.05
C ALA A 100 4.59 1.15 -3.10
N ILE A 101 4.26 1.80 -1.97
CA ILE A 101 4.19 3.27 -1.88
C ILE A 101 5.55 3.90 -2.23
N ILE A 102 6.65 3.40 -1.67
CA ILE A 102 8.00 3.88 -1.98
C ILE A 102 8.30 3.76 -3.47
N GLY A 103 7.95 2.63 -4.09
CA GLY A 103 8.12 2.42 -5.53
C GLY A 103 7.29 3.38 -6.39
N VAL A 104 6.03 3.61 -6.03
CA VAL A 104 5.16 4.61 -6.70
C VAL A 104 5.73 6.02 -6.54
N CYS A 105 6.21 6.38 -5.35
CA CYS A 105 6.87 7.65 -5.09
C CYS A 105 8.15 7.81 -5.91
N ALA A 106 8.94 6.74 -6.07
CA ALA A 106 10.13 6.76 -6.92
C ALA A 106 9.78 7.01 -8.40
N VAL A 107 8.70 6.38 -8.90
CA VAL A 107 8.17 6.64 -10.25
C VAL A 107 7.69 8.09 -10.39
N ALA A 108 6.90 8.60 -9.45
CA ALA A 108 6.40 9.98 -9.46
C ALA A 108 7.54 11.00 -9.41
N TRP A 109 8.54 10.78 -8.54
CA TRP A 109 9.77 11.59 -8.48
C TRP A 109 10.49 11.59 -9.82
N TRP A 110 10.72 10.40 -10.39
CA TRP A 110 11.39 10.26 -11.67
C TRP A 110 10.67 11.00 -12.81
N LEU A 111 9.33 10.89 -12.85
CA LEU A 111 8.50 11.62 -13.82
C LEU A 111 8.61 13.13 -13.61
N GLY A 112 8.50 13.62 -12.37
CA GLY A 112 8.65 15.04 -12.05
C GLY A 112 10.01 15.60 -12.48
N VAL A 113 11.10 14.91 -12.17
CA VAL A 113 12.46 15.30 -12.60
C VAL A 113 12.62 15.24 -14.12
N SER A 114 12.05 14.22 -14.76
CA SER A 114 12.12 14.06 -16.22
C SER A 114 11.39 15.19 -16.97
N LEU A 115 10.26 15.66 -16.44
CA LEU A 115 9.53 16.81 -16.98
C LEU A 115 10.34 18.11 -16.85
N VAL A 116 10.97 18.34 -15.70
CA VAL A 116 11.84 19.52 -15.49
C VAL A 116 13.05 19.52 -16.44
N ARG A 117 13.56 18.34 -16.81
CA ARG A 117 14.68 18.17 -17.75
C ARG A 117 14.27 18.25 -19.23
N ALA A 118 13.04 18.69 -19.53
CA ALA A 118 12.50 18.84 -20.88
C ALA A 118 12.61 17.55 -21.74
N ARG A 119 12.39 16.37 -21.11
CA ARG A 119 12.23 15.09 -21.83
C ARG A 119 10.80 14.56 -21.72
N PRO A 120 9.76 15.32 -22.10
CA PRO A 120 8.39 14.83 -22.07
C PRO A 120 8.19 13.74 -23.15
N PHE A 121 7.36 12.73 -22.87
CA PHE A 121 6.91 11.69 -23.83
C PHE A 121 7.92 10.64 -24.31
N ARG A 122 8.75 10.09 -23.43
CA ARG A 122 9.44 8.83 -23.75
C ARG A 122 8.50 7.64 -23.54
N ARG A 123 8.63 6.60 -24.37
CA ARG A 123 7.96 5.28 -24.20
C ARG A 123 8.13 4.70 -22.79
N THR A 124 9.21 5.09 -22.10
CA THR A 124 9.46 4.76 -20.70
C THR A 124 8.41 5.31 -19.72
N MET A 125 7.65 6.35 -20.05
CA MET A 125 6.63 6.91 -19.13
C MET A 125 5.46 5.95 -18.92
N SER A 126 4.86 5.43 -20.00
CA SER A 126 3.74 4.47 -19.90
C SER A 126 4.16 3.20 -19.15
N THR A 127 5.33 2.65 -19.47
CA THR A 127 5.86 1.46 -18.77
C THR A 127 6.11 1.71 -17.28
N THR A 128 6.60 2.89 -16.88
CA THR A 128 6.77 3.22 -15.45
C THR A 128 5.45 3.37 -14.70
N ILE A 129 4.40 3.92 -15.33
CA ILE A 129 3.06 4.01 -14.72
C ILE A 129 2.43 2.61 -14.61
N GLY A 130 2.59 1.77 -15.63
CA GLY A 130 2.18 0.37 -15.58
C GLY A 130 2.88 -0.40 -14.46
N LEU A 131 4.19 -0.19 -14.26
CA LEU A 131 4.94 -0.77 -13.15
C LEU A 131 4.40 -0.28 -11.79
N ALA A 132 4.10 1.01 -11.66
CA ALA A 132 3.49 1.56 -10.44
C ALA A 132 2.12 0.90 -10.16
N ALA A 133 1.29 0.67 -11.17
CA ALA A 133 0.03 -0.06 -11.04
C ALA A 133 0.25 -1.48 -10.49
N CYS A 134 1.20 -2.23 -11.07
CA CYS A 134 1.55 -3.57 -10.59
C CYS A 134 2.05 -3.56 -9.15
N LEU A 135 2.87 -2.57 -8.76
CA LEU A 135 3.36 -2.44 -7.38
C LEU A 135 2.22 -2.21 -6.39
N VAL A 136 1.28 -1.30 -6.69
CA VAL A 136 0.13 -1.03 -5.83
C VAL A 136 -0.73 -2.27 -5.65
N ALA A 137 -1.06 -2.96 -6.75
CA ALA A 137 -1.84 -4.19 -6.69
C ALA A 137 -1.12 -5.27 -5.87
N ALA A 138 0.14 -5.57 -6.22
CA ALA A 138 0.90 -6.63 -5.58
C ALA A 138 1.15 -6.31 -4.09
N GLY A 139 1.69 -5.14 -3.77
CA GLY A 139 1.99 -4.76 -2.39
C GLY A 139 0.75 -4.72 -1.51
N GLY A 140 -0.37 -4.19 -2.02
CA GLY A 140 -1.63 -4.15 -1.30
C GLY A 140 -2.26 -5.53 -1.08
N MET A 141 -2.29 -6.39 -2.10
CA MET A 141 -2.93 -7.71 -2.00
C MET A 141 -2.07 -8.71 -1.22
N PHE A 142 -0.77 -8.78 -1.52
CA PHE A 142 0.13 -9.69 -0.80
C PHE A 142 0.34 -9.25 0.65
N GLY A 143 0.35 -7.95 0.95
CA GLY A 143 0.38 -7.46 2.34
C GLY A 143 -0.82 -7.99 3.15
N GLN A 144 -2.03 -7.83 2.63
CA GLN A 144 -3.25 -8.32 3.30
C GLN A 144 -3.24 -9.85 3.48
N LEU A 145 -2.77 -10.58 2.45
CA LEU A 145 -2.64 -12.04 2.52
C LEU A 145 -1.64 -12.48 3.60
N CYS A 146 -0.46 -11.84 3.64
CA CYS A 146 0.54 -12.09 4.68
C CYS A 146 -0.03 -11.81 6.07
N GLY A 147 -0.79 -10.74 6.25
CA GLY A 147 -1.44 -10.43 7.53
C GLY A 147 -2.45 -11.47 7.98
N GLY A 148 -3.27 -11.96 7.04
CA GLY A 148 -4.22 -13.05 7.27
C GLY A 148 -3.53 -14.35 7.69
N ILE A 149 -2.51 -14.76 6.93
CA ILE A 149 -1.71 -15.95 7.22
C ILE A 149 -1.00 -15.81 8.57
N GLY A 150 -0.41 -14.63 8.84
CA GLY A 150 0.28 -14.35 10.09
C GLY A 150 -0.63 -14.50 11.30
N ARG A 151 -1.85 -13.94 11.26
CA ARG A 151 -2.83 -14.10 12.33
C ARG A 151 -3.31 -15.55 12.47
N GLY A 152 -3.54 -16.26 11.37
CA GLY A 152 -3.89 -17.69 11.42
C GLY A 152 -2.81 -18.54 12.10
N MET A 153 -1.53 -18.29 11.80
CA MET A 153 -0.41 -18.96 12.48
C MET A 153 -0.38 -18.68 14.00
N ILE A 154 -0.84 -17.50 14.44
CA ILE A 154 -0.95 -17.16 15.87
C ILE A 154 -2.08 -17.98 16.50
N VAL A 155 -3.25 -18.02 15.86
CA VAL A 155 -4.40 -18.78 16.33
C VAL A 155 -4.04 -20.27 16.45
N ASP A 156 -3.44 -20.86 15.42
CA ASP A 156 -3.01 -22.27 15.44
C ASP A 156 -1.98 -22.55 16.54
N HIS A 157 -1.05 -21.61 16.78
CA HIS A 157 -0.08 -21.77 17.86
C HIS A 157 -0.74 -21.73 19.24
N LEU A 158 -1.68 -20.81 19.48
CA LEU A 158 -2.42 -20.73 20.73
C LEU A 158 -3.32 -21.95 20.92
N ALA A 159 -3.98 -22.40 19.86
CA ALA A 159 -4.86 -23.56 19.86
C ALA A 159 -4.15 -24.87 20.18
N SER A 160 -2.83 -24.95 19.94
CA SER A 160 -2.01 -26.08 20.37
C SER A 160 -1.92 -26.24 21.90
N THR A 161 -2.16 -25.15 22.64
CA THR A 161 -2.19 -25.14 24.11
C THR A 161 -3.62 -25.23 24.63
N ASP A 162 -4.55 -24.52 24.00
CA ASP A 162 -5.96 -24.49 24.38
C ASP A 162 -6.86 -24.50 23.12
N PRO A 163 -7.53 -25.62 22.81
CA PRO A 163 -8.39 -25.72 21.63
C PRO A 163 -9.55 -24.72 21.60
N ASP A 164 -10.00 -24.21 22.75
CA ASP A 164 -11.12 -23.28 22.85
C ASP A 164 -10.81 -21.91 22.21
N VAL A 165 -9.53 -21.65 21.91
CA VAL A 165 -9.08 -20.47 21.15
C VAL A 165 -9.82 -20.33 19.81
N TYR A 166 -10.15 -21.44 19.14
CA TYR A 166 -10.88 -21.40 17.86
C TYR A 166 -12.33 -20.92 18.00
N GLU A 167 -12.92 -20.97 19.20
CA GLU A 167 -14.25 -20.42 19.45
C GLU A 167 -14.24 -18.89 19.45
N VAL A 168 -13.13 -18.27 19.85
CA VAL A 168 -12.96 -16.82 19.96
C VAL A 168 -12.30 -16.22 18.72
N PHE A 169 -11.23 -16.86 18.23
CA PHE A 169 -10.45 -16.39 17.09
C PHE A 169 -10.58 -17.37 15.93
N PRO A 170 -11.08 -16.93 14.76
CA PRO A 170 -11.17 -17.79 13.59
C PRO A 170 -9.77 -18.22 13.12
N ALA A 171 -9.63 -19.50 12.78
CA ALA A 171 -8.37 -20.07 12.26
C ALA A 171 -7.82 -19.31 11.05
N PHE A 172 -8.72 -18.80 10.21
CA PHE A 172 -8.37 -17.96 9.09
C PHE A 172 -9.42 -16.89 8.87
N ALA A 173 -9.03 -15.64 9.04
CA ALA A 173 -9.84 -14.48 8.71
C ALA A 173 -9.00 -13.47 7.95
N ILE A 174 -9.45 -13.12 6.76
CA ILE A 174 -8.87 -12.08 5.94
C ILE A 174 -9.94 -11.03 5.68
N ASP A 175 -9.66 -9.81 6.10
CA ASP A 175 -10.41 -8.64 5.66
C ASP A 175 -9.77 -8.12 4.37
N LEU A 176 -10.47 -8.33 3.25
CA LEU A 176 -9.99 -7.94 1.93
C LEU A 176 -10.49 -6.54 1.57
N ASN A 177 -9.61 -5.57 1.71
CA ASN A 177 -9.77 -4.25 1.12
C ASN A 177 -9.29 -4.27 -0.35
N LEU A 178 -10.26 -4.13 -1.27
CA LEU A 178 -10.02 -4.10 -2.72
C LEU A 178 -9.59 -2.73 -3.26
N ALA A 179 -9.48 -1.70 -2.41
CA ALA A 179 -9.06 -0.36 -2.83
C ALA A 179 -7.71 -0.34 -3.59
N PRO A 180 -6.65 -1.08 -3.19
CA PRO A 180 -5.39 -1.10 -3.93
C PRO A 180 -5.57 -1.60 -5.37
N LEU A 181 -6.47 -2.55 -5.58
CA LEU A 181 -6.76 -3.08 -6.91
C LEU A 181 -7.48 -2.02 -7.77
N GLY A 182 -8.42 -1.28 -7.19
CA GLY A 182 -9.08 -0.15 -7.85
C GLY A 182 -8.07 0.92 -8.30
N TRP A 183 -7.12 1.29 -7.44
CA TRP A 183 -6.06 2.24 -7.78
C TRP A 183 -5.11 1.71 -8.85
N ALA A 184 -4.76 0.43 -8.80
CA ALA A 184 -3.94 -0.20 -9.82
C ALA A 184 -4.64 -0.17 -11.19
N PHE A 185 -5.93 -0.47 -11.27
CA PHE A 185 -6.68 -0.36 -12.53
C PHE A 185 -6.75 1.08 -13.05
N ALA A 186 -6.96 2.06 -12.17
CA ALA A 186 -6.94 3.47 -12.57
C ALA A 186 -5.57 3.88 -13.15
N LEU A 187 -4.46 3.46 -12.52
CA LEU A 187 -3.11 3.71 -13.02
C LEU A 187 -2.83 2.98 -14.34
N ALA A 188 -3.27 1.74 -14.48
CA ALA A 188 -3.14 0.97 -15.71
C ALA A 188 -3.91 1.61 -16.88
N LEU A 189 -5.10 2.17 -16.61
CA LEU A 189 -5.87 2.92 -17.60
C LEU A 189 -5.11 4.17 -18.05
N VAL A 190 -4.53 4.92 -17.11
CA VAL A 190 -3.70 6.10 -17.42
C VAL A 190 -2.46 5.71 -18.24
N ALA A 191 -1.78 4.61 -17.89
CA ALA A 191 -0.65 4.09 -18.64
C ALA A 191 -1.03 3.74 -20.09
N THR A 192 -2.19 3.10 -20.27
CA THR A 192 -2.75 2.75 -21.58
C THR A 192 -3.07 4.00 -22.40
N ALA A 193 -3.69 5.02 -21.78
CA ALA A 193 -3.99 6.28 -22.45
C ALA A 193 -2.72 6.98 -22.97
N PHE A 194 -1.64 7.00 -22.18
CA PHE A 194 -0.35 7.54 -22.63
C PHE A 194 0.28 6.73 -23.76
N GLU A 195 0.14 5.41 -23.74
CA GLU A 195 0.64 4.54 -24.82
C GLU A 195 -0.10 4.80 -26.13
N VAL A 196 -1.43 4.90 -26.09
CA VAL A 196 -2.26 5.23 -27.25
C VAL A 196 -1.91 6.61 -27.80
N GLY A 197 -1.76 7.62 -26.93
CA GLY A 197 -1.34 8.96 -27.36
C GLY A 197 0.02 8.96 -28.04
N HIS A 198 0.98 8.19 -27.51
CA HIS A 198 2.32 8.08 -28.11
C HIS A 198 2.29 7.37 -29.47
N ARG A 199 1.40 6.37 -29.64
CA ARG A 199 1.20 5.72 -30.94
C ARG A 199 0.64 6.71 -31.98
N LEU A 200 -0.37 7.49 -31.61
CA LEU A 200 -0.96 8.49 -32.51
C LEU A 200 0.05 9.57 -32.94
N GLN A 201 0.92 10.03 -32.03
CA GLN A 201 2.00 10.97 -32.35
C GLN A 201 2.97 10.38 -33.39
N ARG A 202 3.38 9.12 -33.20
CA ARG A 202 4.28 8.44 -34.15
C ARG A 202 3.65 8.30 -35.54
N ASP A 203 2.36 7.99 -35.59
CA ASP A 203 1.64 7.82 -36.85
C ASP A 203 1.53 9.18 -37.60
N THR A 204 1.46 10.31 -36.88
CA THR A 204 1.50 11.65 -37.50
C THR A 204 2.89 12.09 -37.97
N GLU A 205 3.96 11.69 -37.28
CA GLU A 205 5.34 11.98 -37.71
C GLU A 205 5.70 11.26 -39.02
N GLY A 206 5.04 10.14 -39.34
CA GLY A 206 5.25 9.41 -40.60
C GLY A 206 4.50 9.97 -41.82
N LEU A 207 3.70 11.04 -41.66
CA LEU A 207 2.90 11.66 -42.72
C LEU A 207 3.49 12.97 -43.25
N VAL A 208 4.65 13.42 -42.73
CA VAL A 208 5.34 14.66 -43.14
C VAL A 208 6.64 14.35 -43.86
#